data_AF-A0A527X3U8-F1
#
_entry.id   AF-A0A527X3U8-F1
#
_cell.length_a   1.000
_cell.length_b   1.000
_cell.length_c   1.000
_cell.angle_alpha   90.00
_cell.angle_beta   90.00
_cell.angle_gamma   90.00
#
_symmetry.space_group_name_H-M   'P 1'
#
loop_
_entity.id
_entity.type
_entity.pdbx_description
1 polymer ?
#
loop_
_entity_poly.entity_id
_entity_poly.type
_entity_poly.pdbx_seq_one_letter_code
_entity_poly.pdbx_strand_id
1 'polypeptide(L)'
;MSSPDVRTILDVGGYRTALEWTARRAEAFVIPLAALVVGMVLFSLFVLAVGKSPVQLYETMWRGGFGSWFSIQNSLSRGAPLLLAALCVALPARLGLVVIGGEGAIVLGGVAAAAIGVALNGAPSFLVILLMGVVGAAAGGIWIGVVGALRHYRAVNETISS
;
A
#
# COMPACT_ATOMS: atom_id res chain seq x y z
N MET A 1 -32.38 -9.29 -53.88
CA MET A 1 -31.74 -10.24 -52.95
C MET A 1 -30.40 -9.64 -52.55
N SER A 2 -30.33 -9.06 -51.35
CA SER A 2 -29.09 -8.49 -50.79
C SER A 2 -28.23 -9.63 -50.27
N SER A 3 -26.97 -9.73 -50.72
CA SER A 3 -26.01 -10.70 -50.19
C SER A 3 -25.76 -10.43 -48.70
N PRO A 4 -25.74 -11.45 -47.83
CA PRO A 4 -25.37 -11.25 -46.43
C PRO A 4 -23.95 -10.67 -46.33
N ASP A 5 -23.82 -9.63 -45.52
CA ASP A 5 -22.61 -8.83 -45.33
C ASP A 5 -21.46 -9.73 -44.85
N VAL A 6 -20.29 -9.64 -45.51
CA VAL A 6 -19.09 -10.47 -45.21
C VAL A 6 -18.62 -10.27 -43.76
N ARG A 7 -18.92 -9.09 -43.18
CA ARG A 7 -18.66 -8.75 -41.77
C ARG A 7 -19.45 -9.60 -40.77
N THR A 8 -20.51 -10.27 -41.19
CA THR A 8 -21.33 -11.14 -40.34
C THR A 8 -20.82 -12.59 -40.34
N ILE A 9 -20.12 -13.01 -41.40
CA ILE A 9 -19.51 -14.36 -41.52
C ILE A 9 -18.18 -14.44 -40.75
N LEU A 10 -17.43 -13.34 -40.72
CA LEU A 10 -16.25 -13.21 -39.88
C LEU A 10 -16.64 -12.41 -38.65
N ASP A 11 -16.88 -13.09 -37.53
CA ASP A 11 -17.11 -12.50 -36.19
C ASP A 11 -15.86 -11.74 -35.69
N VAL A 12 -15.38 -10.72 -36.41
CA VAL A 12 -14.17 -9.96 -36.07
C VAL A 12 -14.39 -9.08 -34.83
N GLY A 13 -15.65 -8.81 -34.47
CA GLY A 13 -16.04 -8.01 -33.30
C GLY A 13 -15.89 -8.77 -31.98
N GLY A 14 -16.24 -10.06 -31.94
CA GLY A 14 -16.11 -10.89 -30.74
C GLY A 14 -14.66 -11.13 -30.32
N TYR A 15 -13.77 -11.39 -31.27
CA TYR A 15 -12.36 -11.68 -30.98
C TYR A 15 -11.60 -10.44 -30.48
N ARG A 16 -11.86 -9.25 -31.03
CA ARG A 16 -11.23 -8.00 -30.56
C ARG A 16 -11.64 -7.64 -29.13
N THR A 17 -12.93 -7.76 -28.83
CA THR A 17 -13.45 -7.46 -27.49
C THR A 17 -12.97 -8.46 -26.43
N ALA A 18 -12.86 -9.74 -26.77
CA ALA A 18 -12.27 -10.76 -25.90
C ALA A 18 -10.76 -10.56 -25.68
N LEU A 19 -10.01 -10.21 -26.73
CA LEU A 19 -8.58 -9.88 -26.65
C LEU A 19 -8.33 -8.62 -25.82
N GLU A 20 -9.14 -7.58 -25.98
CA GLU A 20 -9.02 -6.36 -25.16
C GLU A 20 -9.40 -6.60 -23.69
N TRP A 21 -10.38 -7.46 -23.42
CA TRP A 21 -10.79 -7.82 -22.06
C TRP A 21 -9.74 -8.66 -21.33
N THR A 22 -9.07 -9.57 -22.05
CA THR A 22 -7.95 -10.36 -21.51
C THR A 22 -6.68 -9.50 -21.39
N ALA A 23 -6.41 -8.63 -22.35
CA ALA A 23 -5.29 -7.68 -22.30
C ALA A 23 -5.41 -6.72 -21.12
N ARG A 24 -6.57 -6.09 -20.89
CA ARG A 24 -6.81 -5.21 -19.72
C ARG A 24 -6.60 -5.91 -18.38
N ARG A 25 -6.94 -7.21 -18.30
CA ARG A 25 -6.67 -8.03 -17.10
C ARG A 25 -5.20 -8.39 -16.97
N ALA A 26 -4.53 -8.71 -18.08
CA ALA A 26 -3.12 -9.03 -18.10
C ALA A 26 -2.27 -7.80 -17.73
N GLU A 27 -2.62 -6.61 -18.22
CA GLU A 27 -1.93 -5.35 -17.91
C GLU A 27 -1.82 -5.09 -16.40
N ALA A 28 -2.88 -5.40 -15.63
CA ALA A 28 -2.90 -5.23 -14.18
C ALA A 28 -1.85 -6.08 -13.44
N PHE A 29 -1.35 -7.16 -14.04
CA PHE A 29 -0.32 -8.04 -13.45
C PHE A 29 1.02 -7.91 -14.16
N VAL A 30 1.01 -7.84 -15.49
CA VAL A 30 2.21 -7.77 -16.33
C VAL A 30 2.96 -6.47 -16.07
N ILE A 31 2.26 -5.33 -15.95
CA ILE A 31 2.92 -4.04 -15.74
C ILE A 31 3.65 -4.00 -14.39
N PRO A 32 3.00 -4.31 -13.23
CA PRO A 32 3.71 -4.35 -11.95
C PRO A 32 4.84 -5.39 -11.91
N LEU A 33 4.63 -6.57 -12.49
CA LEU A 33 5.64 -7.63 -12.50
C LEU A 33 6.86 -7.23 -13.36
N ALA A 34 6.63 -6.63 -14.53
CA ALA A 34 7.70 -6.12 -15.37
C ALA A 34 8.45 -4.98 -14.67
N ALA A 35 7.74 -4.05 -14.02
CA ALA A 35 8.35 -2.98 -13.23
C ALA A 35 9.21 -3.54 -12.08
N LEU A 36 8.73 -4.59 -11.39
CA LEU A 36 9.49 -5.28 -10.35
C LEU A 36 10.78 -5.89 -10.91
N VAL A 37 10.70 -6.64 -12.00
CA VAL A 37 11.87 -7.29 -12.63
C VAL A 37 12.88 -6.26 -13.11
N VAL A 38 12.43 -5.22 -13.82
CA VAL A 38 13.30 -4.13 -14.29
C VAL A 38 13.96 -3.42 -13.11
N GLY A 39 13.20 -3.11 -12.05
CA GLY A 39 13.73 -2.52 -10.83
C GLY A 39 14.80 -3.39 -10.17
N MET A 40 14.58 -4.71 -10.08
CA MET A 40 15.56 -5.65 -9.56
C MET A 40 16.84 -5.68 -10.42
N VAL A 41 16.71 -5.69 -11.74
CA VAL A 41 17.87 -5.66 -12.65
C VAL A 41 18.67 -4.38 -12.49
N LEU A 42 18.00 -3.21 -12.51
CA LEU A 42 18.67 -1.92 -12.35
C LEU A 42 19.37 -1.81 -10.99
N PHE A 43 18.71 -2.27 -9.92
CA PHE A 43 19.32 -2.29 -8.59
C PHE A 43 20.50 -3.27 -8.51
N SER A 44 20.42 -4.43 -9.17
CA SER A 44 21.54 -5.37 -9.27
C SER A 44 22.75 -4.76 -9.97
N LEU A 45 22.53 -4.01 -11.06
CA LEU A 45 23.60 -3.28 -11.74
C LEU A 45 24.27 -2.25 -10.83
N PHE A 46 23.48 -1.54 -10.03
CA PHE A 46 24.01 -0.62 -9.01
C PHE A 46 24.87 -1.36 -7.96
N VAL A 47 24.39 -2.48 -7.45
CA VAL A 47 25.11 -3.30 -6.45
C VAL A 47 26.43 -3.82 -7.01
N LEU A 48 26.45 -4.22 -8.29
CA LEU A 48 27.68 -4.57 -9.00
C LEU A 48 28.63 -3.38 -9.14
N ALA A 49 28.12 -2.19 -9.44
CA ALA A 49 28.93 -0.97 -9.53
C ALA A 49 29.60 -0.59 -8.19
N VAL A 50 28.98 -0.93 -7.07
CA VAL A 50 29.55 -0.79 -5.71
C VAL A 50 30.53 -1.94 -5.37
N GLY A 51 30.71 -2.92 -6.25
CA GLY A 51 31.62 -4.05 -6.06
C GLY A 51 31.07 -5.13 -5.12
N LYS A 52 29.75 -5.19 -4.92
CA LYS A 52 29.08 -6.22 -4.11
C LYS A 52 28.35 -7.22 -5.01
N SER A 53 28.12 -8.43 -4.50
CA SER A 53 27.37 -9.47 -5.21
C SER A 53 25.86 -9.24 -5.06
N PRO A 54 25.09 -9.04 -6.16
CA PRO A 54 23.63 -8.95 -6.11
C PRO A 54 22.98 -10.23 -5.61
N VAL A 55 23.57 -11.39 -5.94
CA VAL A 55 23.06 -12.69 -5.51
C VAL A 55 23.08 -12.80 -3.98
N GLN A 56 24.21 -12.42 -3.36
CA GLN A 56 24.31 -12.41 -1.89
C GLN A 56 23.35 -11.41 -1.25
N LEU A 57 23.13 -10.25 -1.89
CA LEU A 57 22.17 -9.27 -1.42
C LEU A 57 20.75 -9.85 -1.38
N TYR A 58 20.29 -10.45 -2.49
CA TYR A 58 18.97 -11.05 -2.54
C TYR A 58 18.82 -12.25 -1.61
N GLU A 59 19.86 -13.07 -1.45
CA GLU A 59 19.86 -14.15 -0.47
C GLU A 59 19.71 -13.61 0.96
N THR A 60 20.42 -12.53 1.29
CA THR A 60 20.33 -11.88 2.60
C THR A 60 18.96 -11.26 2.83
N MET A 61 18.39 -10.58 1.83
CA MET A 61 17.03 -10.04 1.89
C MET A 61 16.00 -11.15 2.10
N TRP A 62 16.13 -12.28 1.39
CA TRP A 62 15.25 -13.43 1.54
C TRP A 62 15.34 -14.03 2.95
N ARG A 63 16.55 -14.30 3.45
CA ARG A 63 16.75 -14.84 4.81
C ARG A 63 16.27 -13.86 5.88
N GLY A 64 16.54 -12.57 5.70
CA GLY A 64 16.14 -11.51 6.61
C GLY A 64 14.63 -11.32 6.70
N GLY A 65 13.91 -11.45 5.59
CA GLY A 65 12.47 -11.26 5.54
C GLY A 65 11.64 -12.53 5.79
N PHE A 66 12.09 -13.67 5.24
CA PHE A 66 11.30 -14.90 5.11
C PHE A 66 12.04 -16.18 5.58
N GLY A 67 13.31 -16.09 5.99
CA GLY A 67 14.13 -17.26 6.30
C GLY A 67 13.75 -18.01 7.58
N SER A 68 12.94 -17.42 8.47
CA SER A 68 12.47 -18.05 9.70
C SER A 68 11.11 -17.51 10.12
N TRP A 69 10.43 -18.23 11.02
CA TRP A 69 9.17 -17.75 11.61
C TRP A 69 9.34 -16.42 12.34
N PHE A 70 10.49 -16.20 12.99
CA PHE A 70 10.83 -14.93 13.62
C PHE A 70 11.00 -13.80 12.60
N SER A 71 11.68 -14.07 11.48
CA SER A 71 11.86 -13.11 10.39
C SER A 71 10.51 -12.67 9.80
N ILE A 72 9.61 -13.63 9.59
CA ILE A 72 8.26 -13.36 9.08
C ILE A 72 7.48 -12.49 10.06
N GLN A 73 7.48 -12.83 11.36
CA GLN A 73 6.82 -12.01 12.38
C GLN A 73 7.36 -10.58 12.38
N ASN A 74 8.69 -10.40 12.41
CA ASN A 74 9.30 -9.08 12.41
C ASN A 74 8.98 -8.29 11.11
N SER A 75 8.98 -8.96 9.95
CA SER A 75 8.56 -8.38 8.67
C SER A 75 7.11 -7.91 8.71
N LEU A 76 6.19 -8.74 9.22
CA LEU A 76 4.77 -8.39 9.34
C LEU A 76 4.56 -7.27 10.36
N SER A 77 5.22 -7.30 11.52
CA SER A 77 5.11 -6.25 12.53
C SER A 77 5.60 -4.89 12.00
N ARG A 78 6.63 -4.87 11.15
CA ARG A 78 7.14 -3.64 10.51
C ARG A 78 6.29 -3.22 9.31
N GLY A 79 5.73 -4.17 8.57
CA GLY A 79 4.90 -3.92 7.39
C GLY A 79 3.46 -3.51 7.72
N ALA A 80 2.91 -4.00 8.84
CA ALA A 80 1.51 -3.74 9.21
C ALA A 80 1.17 -2.24 9.30
N PRO A 81 1.97 -1.37 9.94
CA PRO A 81 1.69 0.07 9.96
C PRO A 81 1.68 0.68 8.54
N LEU A 82 2.60 0.26 7.66
CA LEU A 82 2.68 0.74 6.29
C LEU A 82 1.47 0.30 5.45
N LEU A 83 1.03 -0.95 5.61
CA LEU A 83 -0.17 -1.47 4.95
C LEU A 83 -1.44 -0.74 5.42
N LEU A 84 -1.52 -0.45 6.72
CA LEU A 84 -2.63 0.33 7.28
C LEU A 84 -2.61 1.78 6.80
N ALA A 85 -1.44 2.40 6.65
CA ALA A 85 -1.33 3.73 6.05
C ALA A 85 -1.71 3.73 4.55
N ALA A 86 -1.31 2.71 3.79
CA ALA A 86 -1.74 2.55 2.41
C ALA A 86 -3.28 2.43 2.32
N LEU A 87 -3.90 1.70 3.23
CA LEU A 87 -5.35 1.61 3.34
C LEU A 87 -6.00 2.95 3.74
N CYS A 88 -5.38 3.70 4.65
CA CYS A 88 -5.85 5.01 5.08
C CYS A 88 -5.95 6.00 3.92
N VAL A 89 -4.97 6.03 3.01
CA VAL A 89 -4.96 6.93 1.84
C VAL A 89 -5.77 6.40 0.65
N ALA A 90 -6.12 5.11 0.63
CA ALA A 90 -6.88 4.51 -0.46
C ALA A 90 -8.32 5.08 -0.58
N LEU A 91 -8.96 5.44 0.54
CA LEU A 91 -10.32 6.00 0.54
C LEU A 91 -10.33 7.46 0.01
N PRO A 92 -9.48 8.39 0.50
CA PRO A 92 -9.33 9.72 -0.08
C PRO A 92 -8.93 9.70 -1.56
N ALA A 93 -8.04 8.79 -1.96
CA ALA A 93 -7.63 8.66 -3.36
C ALA A 93 -8.81 8.36 -4.31
N ARG A 94 -9.81 7.59 -3.84
CA ARG A 94 -11.05 7.35 -4.59
C ARG A 94 -11.92 8.59 -4.77
N LEU A 95 -11.76 9.59 -3.91
CA LEU A 95 -12.43 10.90 -3.99
C LEU A 95 -11.61 11.94 -4.78
N GLY A 96 -10.47 11.54 -5.35
CA GLY A 96 -9.55 12.45 -6.04
C GLY A 96 -8.71 13.32 -5.09
N LEU A 97 -8.67 12.98 -3.80
CA LEU A 97 -7.88 13.68 -2.80
C LEU A 97 -6.51 13.01 -2.64
N VAL A 98 -5.45 13.82 -2.64
CA VAL A 98 -4.06 13.33 -2.49
C VAL A 98 -3.56 13.65 -1.09
N VAL A 99 -3.66 12.67 -0.20
CA VAL A 99 -3.22 12.76 1.20
C VAL A 99 -1.86 12.09 1.36
N ILE A 100 -0.86 12.81 1.86
CA ILE A 100 0.50 12.29 2.10
C ILE A 100 0.76 12.09 3.61
N GLY A 101 0.03 12.79 4.48
CA GLY A 101 0.16 12.79 5.94
C GLY A 101 -0.15 11.50 6.70
N GLY A 102 -0.19 10.35 6.03
CA GLY A 102 -0.37 9.05 6.68
C GLY A 102 0.75 8.74 7.69
N GLU A 103 1.98 9.23 7.45
CA GLU A 103 3.10 9.10 8.39
C GLU A 103 2.81 9.81 9.71
N GLY A 104 2.26 11.04 9.66
CA GLY A 104 1.84 11.79 10.85
C GLY A 104 0.77 11.04 11.64
N ALA A 105 -0.20 10.44 10.95
CA ALA A 105 -1.24 9.62 11.57
C ALA A 105 -0.66 8.37 12.26
N ILE A 106 0.31 7.68 11.64
CA ILE A 106 1.02 6.54 12.26
C ILE A 106 1.75 6.99 13.52
N VAL A 107 2.53 8.08 13.44
CA VAL A 107 3.35 8.55 14.57
C VAL A 107 2.47 8.98 15.73
N LEU A 108 1.45 9.80 15.49
CA LEU A 108 0.53 10.27 16.53
C LEU A 108 -0.29 9.13 17.13
N GLY A 109 -0.76 8.19 16.29
CA GLY A 109 -1.43 6.98 16.75
C GLY A 109 -0.53 6.11 17.63
N GLY A 110 0.73 5.95 17.24
CA GLY A 110 1.74 5.20 18.02
C GLY A 110 2.07 5.85 19.37
N VAL A 111 2.24 7.18 19.39
CA VAL A 111 2.45 7.94 20.63
C VAL A 111 1.25 7.82 21.57
N ALA A 112 0.03 7.98 21.04
CA ALA A 112 -1.19 7.87 21.83
C ALA A 112 -1.39 6.44 22.38
N ALA A 113 -1.13 5.42 21.57
CA ALA A 113 -1.14 4.03 22.01
C ALA A 113 -0.10 3.77 23.11
N ALA A 114 1.15 4.24 22.95
CA ALA A 114 2.19 4.10 23.95
C ALA A 114 1.82 4.78 25.29
N ALA A 115 1.23 5.98 25.23
CA ALA A 115 0.78 6.70 26.42
C ALA A 115 -0.26 5.89 27.21
N ILE A 116 -1.23 5.27 26.53
CA ILE A 116 -2.22 4.39 27.17
C ILE A 116 -1.57 3.13 27.75
N GLY A 117 -0.63 2.52 27.02
CA GLY A 117 0.09 1.34 27.51
C GLY A 117 0.85 1.59 28.80
N VAL A 118 1.46 2.77 28.94
CA VAL A 118 2.15 3.19 30.17
C VAL A 118 1.14 3.56 31.27
N ALA A 119 0.08 4.29 30.94
CA ALA A 119 -0.91 4.74 31.92
C ALA A 119 -1.70 3.59 32.58
N LEU A 120 -1.92 2.49 31.86
CA LEU A 120 -2.66 1.31 32.33
C LEU A 120 -1.75 0.16 32.75
N ASN A 121 -0.52 0.46 33.16
CA ASN A 121 0.41 -0.56 33.63
C ASN A 121 -0.19 -1.34 34.83
N GLY A 122 -0.19 -2.67 34.75
CA GLY A 122 -0.78 -3.55 35.76
C GLY A 122 -2.26 -3.92 35.55
N ALA A 123 -2.94 -3.33 34.56
CA ALA A 123 -4.28 -3.75 34.15
C ALA A 123 -4.25 -5.04 33.30
N PRO A 124 -5.39 -5.72 33.11
CA PRO A 124 -5.46 -6.92 32.27
C PRO A 124 -4.98 -6.64 30.84
N SER A 125 -4.04 -7.47 30.35
CA SER A 125 -3.34 -7.27 29.07
C SER A 125 -4.27 -7.07 27.88
N PHE A 126 -5.36 -7.84 27.81
CA PHE A 126 -6.35 -7.73 26.75
C PHE A 126 -7.01 -6.33 26.70
N LEU A 127 -7.36 -5.77 27.86
CA LEU A 127 -7.97 -4.45 27.95
C LEU A 127 -6.98 -3.35 27.53
N VAL A 128 -5.73 -3.46 27.96
CA VAL A 128 -4.68 -2.51 27.60
C VAL A 128 -4.49 -2.49 26.08
N ILE A 129 -4.31 -3.66 25.44
CA ILE A 129 -4.12 -3.76 23.98
C ILE A 129 -5.32 -3.19 23.22
N LEU A 130 -6.55 -3.48 23.67
CA LEU A 130 -7.76 -2.97 23.05
C LEU A 130 -7.82 -1.43 23.12
N LEU A 131 -7.56 -0.85 24.29
CA LEU A 131 -7.58 0.60 24.48
C LEU A 131 -6.44 1.29 23.74
N MET A 132 -5.24 0.70 23.68
CA MET A 132 -4.14 1.20 22.85
C MET A 132 -4.56 1.29 21.39
N GLY A 133 -5.22 0.26 20.86
CA GLY A 133 -5.73 0.24 19.49
C GLY A 133 -6.79 1.30 19.23
N VAL A 134 -7.79 1.44 20.12
CA VAL A 134 -8.87 2.43 19.98
C VAL A 134 -8.33 3.86 20.03
N VAL A 135 -7.48 4.16 21.02
CA VAL A 135 -6.92 5.51 21.19
C VAL A 135 -5.95 5.85 20.05
N GLY A 136 -5.13 4.89 19.61
CA GLY A 136 -4.26 5.07 18.45
C GLY A 136 -5.05 5.34 17.16
N ALA A 137 -6.12 4.58 16.91
CA ALA A 137 -7.01 4.78 15.77
C ALA A 137 -7.74 6.14 15.85
N ALA A 138 -8.18 6.55 17.03
CA ALA A 138 -8.81 7.85 17.24
C ALA A 138 -7.84 9.00 16.97
N ALA A 139 -6.61 8.93 17.49
CA ALA A 139 -5.59 9.96 17.27
C ALA A 139 -5.24 10.12 15.77
N GLY A 140 -4.98 9.02 15.07
CA GLY A 140 -4.72 9.05 13.62
C GLY A 140 -5.94 9.49 12.81
N GLY A 141 -7.13 9.04 13.20
CA GLY A 141 -8.39 9.44 12.57
C GLY A 141 -8.70 10.92 12.74
N ILE A 142 -8.41 11.49 13.91
CA ILE A 142 -8.53 12.93 14.17
C ILE A 142 -7.52 13.70 13.30
N TRP A 143 -6.26 13.25 13.22
CA TRP A 143 -5.23 13.88 12.39
C TRP A 143 -5.69 14.02 10.93
N ILE A 144 -6.04 12.91 10.29
CA ILE A 144 -6.50 12.91 8.89
C ILE A 144 -7.88 13.56 8.74
N GLY A 145 -8.74 13.44 9.75
CA GLY A 145 -10.04 14.11 9.80
C GLY A 145 -9.91 15.63 9.75
N VAL A 146 -8.92 16.21 10.44
CA VAL A 146 -8.62 17.64 10.38
C VAL A 146 -8.21 18.07 8.97
N VAL A 147 -7.40 17.27 8.27
CA VAL A 147 -7.05 17.52 6.86
C VAL A 147 -8.30 17.60 5.99
N GLY A 148 -9.18 16.61 6.13
CA GLY A 148 -10.45 16.56 5.40
C GLY A 148 -11.35 17.74 5.71
N ALA A 149 -11.44 18.14 6.98
CA ALA A 149 -12.21 19.30 7.42
C ALA A 149 -11.65 20.61 6.83
N LEU A 150 -10.33 20.79 6.82
CA LEU A 150 -9.69 21.97 6.22
C LEU A 150 -9.93 22.05 4.70
N ARG A 151 -9.88 20.92 4.00
CA ARG A 151 -10.24 20.86 2.58
C ARG A 151 -11.72 21.20 2.35
N HIS A 152 -12.62 20.69 3.18
CA HIS A 152 -14.07 20.91 3.01
C HIS A 152 -14.50 22.35 3.35
N TYR A 153 -14.08 22.87 4.51
CA TYR A 153 -14.54 24.17 5.01
C TYR A 153 -13.70 25.35 4.54
N ARG A 154 -12.43 25.14 4.22
CA ARG A 154 -11.48 26.23 3.89
C ARG A 154 -10.82 26.09 2.53
N ALA A 155 -11.17 25.06 1.75
CA ALA A 155 -10.56 24.76 0.46
C ALA A 155 -9.02 24.69 0.50
N VAL A 156 -8.45 24.32 1.66
CA VAL A 156 -7.01 24.13 1.80
C VAL A 156 -6.60 22.86 1.06
N ASN A 157 -5.46 22.90 0.39
CA ASN A 157 -4.91 21.76 -0.31
C ASN A 157 -4.50 20.66 0.68
N GLU A 158 -5.17 19.51 0.64
CA GLU A 158 -4.96 18.35 1.52
C GLU A 158 -3.54 17.81 1.47
N THR A 159 -2.83 17.97 0.36
CA THR A 159 -1.43 17.53 0.26
C THR A 159 -0.49 18.36 1.12
N ILE A 160 -0.84 19.62 1.41
CA ILE A 160 -0.01 20.54 2.22
C ILE A 160 -0.46 20.52 3.68
N SER A 161 -1.75 20.32 3.94
CA SER A 161 -2.31 20.31 5.30
C SER A 161 -2.27 18.97 6.01
N SER A 162 -1.83 17.89 5.33
CA SER A 162 -1.75 16.53 5.88
C SER A 162 -0.47 16.19 6.61
#